data_AF-A0A1V8TAI1-F1
#
_entry.id   AF-A0A1V8TAI1-F1
#
_cell.length_a   1.000
_cell.length_b   1.000
_cell.length_c   1.000
_cell.angle_alpha   90.00
_cell.angle_beta   90.00
_cell.angle_gamma   90.00
#
_symmetry.space_group_name_H-M   'P 1'
#
loop_
_entity.id
_entity.type
_entity.pdbx_description
1 polymer ?
#
loop_
_entity_poly.entity_id
_entity_poly.type
_entity_poly.pdbx_seq_one_letter_code
_entity_poly.pdbx_strand_id
1 'polypeptide(L)'
;MGGCAFAQAEAPNAVLFHMPRMSPEQYGHLRQAYTERLNAYFAPAYVKPLIDAPEKLDYGDIDFHLITTQHTDWAAVASAIGATAFLDRGSTATQKCSFAVKLDGNRSSDLPVQYTLYHASKARRHPQATDLTEGDYAQIDVETVPPELVKWRSFYDAYGDLSGIIGYMTTKLGFSICDKGLRLRLQEFDDASKPEWAHFKPVIDEGRMLLSSDVDQILGFLGLSAKKYHEGFTTIEQVFKWAKDCRMVSGPLGELWRNEAKTNKLKANRSMFLDFFETYLPRDLPAVAASPAPASSAPSPATPPPAPDHRGGPPRHSPNPSPTALQQDSRIHSPSLSFPTHPSHSLSNPPPPVPYRFSDRKIRILPHRAPTGDAEALRVSRRGGDGARAEGRGCGDRAWEFCG
;
A
#
# COMPACT_ATOMS: atom_id res chain seq x y z
N MET A 1 -11.53 8.09 -8.17
CA MET A 1 -12.94 8.44 -7.82
C MET A 1 -13.59 7.17 -7.28
N GLY A 2 -13.94 7.13 -6.00
CA GLY A 2 -14.60 6.00 -5.33
C GLY A 2 -16.08 5.86 -5.71
N GLY A 3 -16.77 4.86 -5.17
CA GLY A 3 -18.20 4.62 -5.44
C GLY A 3 -18.55 3.69 -6.62
N CYS A 4 -17.58 2.93 -7.14
CA CYS A 4 -17.80 2.04 -8.30
C CYS A 4 -17.68 0.55 -7.96
N ALA A 5 -17.86 0.16 -6.69
CA ALA A 5 -17.66 -1.21 -6.25
C ALA A 5 -18.48 -2.25 -7.02
N PHE A 6 -19.74 -1.91 -7.25
CA PHE A 6 -20.73 -2.80 -7.85
C PHE A 6 -20.74 -2.75 -9.38
N ALA A 7 -20.01 -1.81 -10.00
CA ALA A 7 -19.96 -1.66 -11.46
C ALA A 7 -19.31 -2.88 -12.15
N GLN A 8 -18.50 -3.66 -11.42
CA GLN A 8 -17.82 -4.87 -11.91
C GLN A 8 -18.14 -6.08 -11.03
N ALA A 9 -19.31 -6.11 -10.41
CA ALA A 9 -19.73 -7.19 -9.54
C ALA A 9 -20.99 -7.88 -10.08
N GLU A 10 -21.14 -9.17 -9.78
CA GLU A 10 -22.26 -10.00 -10.23
C GLU A 10 -22.91 -10.76 -9.06
N ALA A 11 -24.17 -11.12 -9.24
CA ALA A 11 -24.99 -11.92 -8.35
C ALA A 11 -26.05 -12.67 -9.20
N PRO A 12 -26.65 -13.77 -8.72
CA PRO A 12 -27.81 -14.37 -9.36
C PRO A 12 -28.94 -13.33 -9.50
N ASN A 13 -29.45 -13.13 -10.72
CA ASN A 13 -30.41 -12.05 -11.05
C ASN A 13 -29.88 -10.64 -10.75
N ALA A 14 -28.58 -10.42 -10.95
CA ALA A 14 -27.94 -9.14 -10.69
C ALA A 14 -28.66 -7.97 -11.34
N VAL A 15 -28.85 -6.93 -10.55
CA VAL A 15 -29.25 -5.59 -10.98
C VAL A 15 -28.06 -4.65 -10.89
N LEU A 16 -28.02 -3.67 -11.80
CA LEU A 16 -27.04 -2.59 -11.79
C LEU A 16 -27.53 -1.50 -10.84
N PHE A 17 -26.72 -1.19 -9.82
CA PHE A 17 -27.02 -0.09 -8.92
C PHE A 17 -26.74 1.26 -9.59
N HIS A 18 -27.75 2.14 -9.61
CA HIS A 18 -27.51 3.55 -9.90
C HIS A 18 -26.93 4.22 -8.66
N MET A 19 -25.65 4.59 -8.71
CA MET A 19 -24.90 5.18 -7.59
C MET A 19 -24.39 6.58 -7.94
N PRO A 20 -25.26 7.62 -7.89
CA PRO A 20 -24.83 8.98 -8.20
C PRO A 20 -23.84 9.53 -7.15
N ARG A 21 -23.08 10.56 -7.53
CA ARG A 21 -22.22 11.28 -6.59
C ARG A 21 -23.09 12.01 -5.55
N MET A 22 -22.71 11.93 -4.28
CA MET A 22 -23.39 12.57 -3.15
C MET A 22 -22.92 14.02 -2.98
N SER A 23 -23.85 14.94 -2.72
CA SER A 23 -23.52 16.27 -2.22
C SER A 23 -22.92 16.21 -0.80
N PRO A 24 -22.25 17.27 -0.31
CA PRO A 24 -21.73 17.30 1.06
C PRO A 24 -22.81 17.10 2.14
N GLU A 25 -24.02 17.61 1.90
CA GLU A 25 -25.16 17.44 2.81
C GLU A 25 -25.63 15.99 2.85
N GLN A 26 -25.82 15.36 1.68
CA GLN A 26 -26.21 13.96 1.57
C GLN A 26 -25.15 13.04 2.19
N TYR A 27 -23.87 13.30 1.89
CA TYR A 27 -22.75 12.58 2.46
C TYR A 27 -22.72 12.71 4.00
N GLY A 28 -22.87 13.91 4.54
CA GLY A 28 -22.90 14.15 5.98
C GLY A 28 -24.05 13.40 6.68
N HIS A 29 -25.25 13.45 6.09
CA HIS A 29 -26.41 12.73 6.60
C HIS A 29 -26.21 11.21 6.63
N LEU A 30 -25.78 10.63 5.50
CA LEU A 30 -25.54 9.19 5.40
C LEU A 30 -24.39 8.75 6.29
N ARG A 31 -23.29 9.51 6.34
CA ARG A 31 -22.14 9.23 7.20
C ARG A 31 -22.58 9.15 8.66
N GLN A 32 -23.39 10.09 9.13
CA GLN A 32 -23.94 10.06 10.48
C GLN A 32 -24.81 8.82 10.69
N ALA A 33 -25.79 8.60 9.81
CA ALA A 33 -26.72 7.47 9.92
C ALA A 33 -25.99 6.11 9.97
N TYR A 34 -25.01 5.88 9.10
CA TYR A 34 -24.26 4.63 9.07
C TYR A 34 -23.24 4.51 10.20
N THR A 35 -22.68 5.63 10.68
CA THR A 35 -21.89 5.62 11.93
C THR A 35 -22.74 5.10 13.09
N GLU A 36 -23.95 5.61 13.27
CA GLU A 36 -24.86 5.17 14.33
C GLU A 36 -25.25 3.70 14.20
N ARG A 37 -25.57 3.23 12.98
CA ARG A 37 -25.95 1.83 12.72
C ARG A 37 -24.81 0.85 12.96
N LEU A 38 -23.62 1.17 12.45
CA LEU A 38 -22.43 0.34 12.65
C LEU A 38 -22.04 0.31 14.13
N ASN A 39 -22.14 1.44 14.84
CA ASN A 39 -21.89 1.51 16.29
C ASN A 39 -22.91 0.72 17.11
N ALA A 40 -24.17 0.68 16.68
CA ALA A 40 -25.19 -0.14 17.33
C ALA A 40 -24.89 -1.65 17.20
N TYR A 41 -24.22 -2.07 16.13
CA TYR A 41 -23.85 -3.47 15.90
C TYR A 41 -22.52 -3.87 16.56
N PHE A 42 -21.46 -3.04 16.43
CA PHE A 42 -20.09 -3.37 16.88
C PHE A 42 -19.65 -2.72 18.19
N ALA A 43 -20.45 -1.81 18.77
CA ALA A 43 -20.12 -0.85 19.82
C ALA A 43 -19.28 0.37 19.35
N PRO A 44 -19.50 1.58 19.92
CA PRO A 44 -18.91 2.83 19.43
C PRO A 44 -17.38 2.92 19.33
N ALA A 45 -16.64 2.15 20.12
CA ALA A 45 -15.18 2.20 20.13
C ALA A 45 -14.54 1.49 18.91
N TYR A 46 -15.32 0.70 18.18
CA TYR A 46 -14.84 -0.20 17.14
C TYR A 46 -14.95 0.39 15.73
N VAL A 47 -15.80 1.40 15.51
CA VAL A 47 -16.04 1.93 14.16
C VAL A 47 -15.57 3.37 14.08
N LYS A 48 -14.77 3.68 13.06
CA LYS A 48 -14.27 5.03 12.81
C LYS A 48 -14.49 5.42 11.35
N PRO A 49 -15.28 6.48 11.07
CA PRO A 49 -15.33 7.02 9.72
C PRO A 49 -14.01 7.72 9.37
N LEU A 50 -13.57 7.61 8.12
CA LEU A 50 -12.31 8.22 7.67
C LEU A 50 -12.41 9.74 7.57
N ILE A 51 -11.25 10.39 7.65
CA ILE A 51 -11.14 11.85 7.43
C ILE A 51 -11.02 12.09 5.93
N ASP A 52 -12.00 12.79 5.35
CA ASP A 52 -11.98 13.15 3.94
C ASP A 52 -10.98 14.27 3.63
N ALA A 53 -10.62 14.38 2.36
CA ALA A 53 -9.97 15.58 1.86
C ALA A 53 -10.92 16.79 2.03
N PRO A 54 -10.43 17.94 2.51
CA PRO A 54 -11.23 19.15 2.67
C PRO A 54 -11.73 19.65 1.30
N GLU A 55 -12.82 20.43 1.33
CA GLU A 55 -13.37 21.14 0.15
C GLU A 55 -13.85 20.25 -1.01
N LYS A 56 -14.02 18.94 -0.77
CA LYS A 56 -14.68 18.04 -1.72
C LYS A 56 -16.09 18.53 -2.04
N LEU A 57 -16.35 18.73 -3.34
CA LEU A 57 -17.66 19.14 -3.85
C LEU A 57 -18.65 17.99 -3.93
N ASP A 58 -18.15 16.75 -4.06
CA ASP A 58 -18.97 15.55 -4.10
C ASP A 58 -18.22 14.30 -3.59
N TYR A 59 -18.98 13.25 -3.28
CA TYR A 59 -18.50 12.00 -2.68
C TYR A 59 -19.06 10.78 -3.43
N GLY A 60 -18.30 9.69 -3.52
CA GLY A 60 -18.75 8.46 -4.20
C GLY A 60 -19.08 7.33 -3.23
N ASP A 61 -18.40 7.33 -2.10
CA ASP A 61 -18.45 6.34 -1.06
C ASP A 61 -18.23 6.99 0.30
N ILE A 62 -18.55 6.23 1.35
CA ILE A 62 -18.25 6.56 2.74
C ILE A 62 -17.37 5.45 3.31
N ASP A 63 -16.14 5.79 3.70
CA ASP A 63 -15.19 4.81 4.21
C ASP A 63 -15.20 4.75 5.74
N PHE A 64 -15.15 3.54 6.27
CA PHE A 64 -15.06 3.24 7.69
C PHE A 64 -13.95 2.23 7.98
N HIS A 65 -13.25 2.44 9.08
CA HIS A 65 -12.44 1.41 9.73
C HIS A 65 -13.26 0.69 10.80
N LEU A 66 -13.21 -0.63 10.79
CA LEU A 66 -13.68 -1.51 11.87
C LEU A 66 -12.46 -2.07 12.63
N ILE A 67 -12.28 -1.67 13.87
CA ILE A 67 -11.09 -1.94 14.67
C ILE A 67 -11.17 -3.35 15.27
N THR A 68 -10.73 -4.36 14.52
CA THR A 68 -10.82 -5.76 14.95
C THR A 68 -9.78 -6.63 14.25
N THR A 69 -9.41 -7.72 14.92
CA THR A 69 -8.68 -8.86 14.31
C THR A 69 -9.59 -10.06 14.07
N GLN A 70 -10.85 -9.98 14.51
CA GLN A 70 -11.82 -11.07 14.38
C GLN A 70 -12.38 -11.13 12.97
N HIS A 71 -12.73 -12.34 12.55
CA HIS A 71 -13.48 -12.53 11.32
C HIS A 71 -14.86 -11.87 11.44
N THR A 72 -15.26 -11.12 10.41
CA THR A 72 -16.51 -10.37 10.38
C THR A 72 -17.51 -11.10 9.48
N ASP A 73 -18.71 -11.36 10.02
CA ASP A 73 -19.82 -11.85 9.21
C ASP A 73 -20.46 -10.66 8.47
N TRP A 74 -20.02 -10.43 7.22
CA TRP A 74 -20.51 -9.32 6.41
C TRP A 74 -21.99 -9.41 6.04
N ALA A 75 -22.57 -10.61 5.98
CA ALA A 75 -23.99 -10.77 5.72
C ALA A 75 -24.83 -10.30 6.91
N ALA A 76 -24.41 -10.66 8.13
CA ALA A 76 -25.04 -10.16 9.36
C ALA A 76 -24.92 -8.64 9.49
N VAL A 77 -23.75 -8.07 9.16
CA VAL A 77 -23.53 -6.61 9.13
C VAL A 77 -24.45 -5.95 8.10
N ALA A 78 -24.51 -6.47 6.87
CA ALA A 78 -25.36 -5.93 5.81
C ALA A 78 -26.83 -5.87 6.26
N SER A 79 -27.33 -6.94 6.89
CA SER A 79 -28.69 -6.99 7.43
C SER A 79 -28.88 -5.98 8.55
N ALA A 80 -27.95 -5.90 9.51
CA ALA A 80 -28.03 -5.01 10.65
C ALA A 80 -28.04 -3.52 10.28
N ILE A 81 -27.31 -3.12 9.23
CA ILE A 81 -27.28 -1.73 8.75
C ILE A 81 -28.39 -1.41 7.74
N GLY A 82 -29.14 -2.41 7.29
CA GLY A 82 -30.21 -2.28 6.30
C GLY A 82 -29.70 -2.07 4.88
N ALA A 83 -28.57 -2.69 4.53
CA ALA A 83 -28.03 -2.66 3.17
C ALA A 83 -28.88 -3.52 2.22
N THR A 84 -28.94 -3.11 0.95
CA THR A 84 -29.62 -3.87 -0.11
C THR A 84 -28.71 -4.93 -0.71
N ALA A 85 -27.41 -4.65 -0.77
CA ALA A 85 -26.42 -5.61 -1.22
C ALA A 85 -25.07 -5.39 -0.55
N PHE A 86 -24.21 -6.40 -0.62
CA PHE A 86 -22.84 -6.31 -0.14
C PHE A 86 -21.88 -7.08 -1.06
N LEU A 87 -20.64 -6.62 -1.10
CA LEU A 87 -19.54 -7.18 -1.88
C LEU A 87 -18.36 -7.38 -0.95
N ASP A 88 -18.09 -8.63 -0.59
CA ASP A 88 -16.89 -8.98 0.16
C ASP A 88 -15.68 -8.99 -0.79
N ARG A 89 -14.69 -8.17 -0.46
CA ARG A 89 -13.42 -8.00 -1.18
C ARG A 89 -12.22 -8.32 -0.30
N GLY A 90 -12.47 -8.90 0.88
CA GLY A 90 -11.46 -9.24 1.85
C GLY A 90 -10.53 -10.33 1.35
N SER A 91 -9.33 -10.33 1.90
CA SER A 91 -8.43 -11.47 1.95
C SER A 91 -8.41 -12.03 3.37
N THR A 92 -7.68 -13.14 3.57
CA THR A 92 -7.43 -13.66 4.93
C THR A 92 -6.63 -12.69 5.81
N ALA A 93 -5.86 -11.77 5.21
CA ALA A 93 -5.02 -10.80 5.92
C ALA A 93 -5.75 -9.49 6.26
N THR A 94 -6.62 -9.03 5.36
CA THR A 94 -7.38 -7.77 5.52
C THR A 94 -8.79 -8.00 4.98
N GLN A 95 -9.79 -7.87 5.84
CA GLN A 95 -11.19 -8.00 5.44
C GLN A 95 -11.71 -6.64 5.01
N LYS A 96 -12.34 -6.56 3.84
CA LYS A 96 -12.95 -5.34 3.32
C LYS A 96 -14.27 -5.69 2.66
N CYS A 97 -15.32 -4.95 2.98
CA CYS A 97 -16.63 -5.13 2.37
C CYS A 97 -17.19 -3.78 1.92
N SER A 98 -17.91 -3.81 0.80
CA SER A 98 -18.65 -2.67 0.29
C SER A 98 -20.13 -2.97 0.32
N PHE A 99 -20.94 -2.03 0.80
CA PHE A 99 -22.38 -2.15 0.90
C PHE A 99 -23.06 -1.19 -0.05
N ALA A 100 -24.09 -1.66 -0.75
CA ALA A 100 -25.03 -0.82 -1.48
C ALA A 100 -26.20 -0.49 -0.54
N VAL A 101 -26.40 0.79 -0.30
CA VAL A 101 -27.45 1.30 0.60
C VAL A 101 -28.29 2.34 -0.10
N LYS A 102 -29.56 2.51 0.26
CA LYS A 102 -30.40 3.54 -0.36
C LYS A 102 -29.85 4.93 -0.05
N LEU A 103 -29.82 5.79 -1.07
CA LEU A 103 -29.26 7.16 -0.98
C LEU A 103 -30.08 8.05 -0.03
N ASP A 104 -31.37 7.78 0.12
CA ASP A 104 -32.26 8.45 1.09
C ASP A 104 -32.01 8.05 2.55
N GLY A 105 -31.10 7.10 2.78
CA GLY A 105 -30.77 6.58 4.11
C GLY A 105 -31.76 5.55 4.65
N ASN A 106 -32.86 5.25 3.95
CA ASN A 106 -33.82 4.26 4.41
C ASN A 106 -33.20 2.85 4.43
N ARG A 107 -33.66 2.02 5.38
CA ARG A 107 -33.23 0.63 5.48
C ARG A 107 -33.95 -0.21 4.42
N SER A 108 -33.22 -1.13 3.79
CA SER A 108 -33.85 -2.22 3.04
C SER A 108 -34.67 -3.11 3.97
N SER A 109 -35.87 -3.49 3.54
CA SER A 109 -36.69 -4.53 4.19
C SER A 109 -36.32 -5.93 3.75
N ASP A 110 -35.66 -6.05 2.59
CA ASP A 110 -35.30 -7.31 1.99
C ASP A 110 -33.95 -7.81 2.51
N LEU A 111 -33.73 -9.12 2.38
CA LEU A 111 -32.43 -9.71 2.70
C LEU A 111 -31.35 -9.17 1.76
N PRO A 112 -30.17 -8.82 2.29
CA PRO A 112 -29.10 -8.26 1.47
C PRO A 112 -28.58 -9.30 0.49
N VAL A 113 -28.42 -8.90 -0.77
CA VAL A 113 -27.88 -9.75 -1.83
C VAL A 113 -26.35 -9.71 -1.81
N GLN A 114 -25.71 -10.88 -1.82
CA GLN A 114 -24.25 -10.96 -1.94
C GLN A 114 -23.83 -10.87 -3.40
N TYR A 115 -22.94 -9.92 -3.69
CA TYR A 115 -22.27 -9.79 -4.96
C TYR A 115 -20.85 -10.36 -4.88
N THR A 116 -20.32 -10.78 -6.03
CA THR A 116 -18.94 -11.24 -6.21
C THR A 116 -18.26 -10.48 -7.33
N LEU A 117 -16.95 -10.23 -7.20
CA LEU A 117 -16.18 -9.54 -8.24
C LEU A 117 -16.11 -10.37 -9.53
N TYR A 118 -16.22 -9.67 -10.66
CA TYR A 118 -16.04 -10.24 -11.97
C TYR A 118 -14.59 -10.68 -12.19
N HIS A 119 -14.36 -11.97 -12.51
CA HIS A 119 -13.07 -12.44 -13.00
C HIS A 119 -13.06 -12.45 -14.53
N ALA A 120 -12.19 -11.65 -15.14
CA ALA A 120 -12.05 -11.50 -16.60
C ALA A 120 -11.86 -12.85 -17.36
N SER A 121 -11.34 -13.88 -16.70
CA SER A 121 -11.17 -15.22 -17.27
C SER A 121 -12.49 -16.00 -17.45
N LYS A 122 -13.59 -15.59 -16.80
CA LYS A 122 -14.93 -16.22 -16.88
C LYS A 122 -15.90 -15.51 -17.84
N ALA A 123 -15.42 -14.50 -18.55
CA ALA A 123 -16.21 -13.56 -19.35
C ALA A 123 -17.12 -14.14 -20.46
N ARG A 124 -16.93 -15.39 -20.86
CA ARG A 124 -17.63 -15.95 -22.04
C ARG A 124 -18.98 -16.62 -21.75
N ARG A 125 -19.45 -16.66 -20.49
CA ARG A 125 -20.59 -17.53 -20.14
C ARG A 125 -21.70 -16.93 -19.29
N HIS A 126 -21.60 -15.69 -18.80
CA HIS A 126 -22.64 -15.10 -17.95
C HIS A 126 -23.30 -13.88 -18.62
N PRO A 127 -24.65 -13.81 -18.63
CA PRO A 127 -25.37 -12.62 -19.06
C PRO A 127 -24.97 -11.44 -18.17
N GLN A 128 -24.59 -10.32 -18.79
CA GLN A 128 -24.41 -9.08 -18.04
C GLN A 128 -25.78 -8.60 -17.53
N ALA A 129 -25.83 -8.15 -16.28
CA ALA A 129 -27.00 -7.47 -15.72
C ALA A 129 -27.36 -6.28 -16.63
N THR A 130 -28.58 -6.28 -17.17
CA THR A 130 -29.10 -5.16 -17.97
C THR A 130 -30.03 -4.27 -17.16
N ASP A 131 -30.59 -4.81 -16.10
CA ASP A 131 -31.67 -4.18 -15.36
C ASP A 131 -31.08 -3.28 -14.28
N LEU A 132 -31.47 -2.02 -14.29
CA LEU A 132 -31.09 -1.04 -13.28
C LEU A 132 -31.99 -1.20 -12.05
N THR A 133 -31.45 -0.96 -10.86
CA THR A 133 -32.24 -0.88 -9.65
C THR A 133 -33.29 0.23 -9.73
N GLU A 134 -34.44 0.00 -9.10
CA GLU A 134 -35.36 1.10 -8.80
C GLU A 134 -34.76 1.95 -7.66
N GLY A 135 -34.41 3.21 -7.98
CA GLY A 135 -33.90 4.20 -7.03
C GLY A 135 -32.39 4.39 -7.02
N ASP A 136 -31.97 5.37 -6.22
CA ASP A 136 -30.57 5.77 -6.07
C ASP A 136 -29.94 5.14 -4.83
N TYR A 137 -28.66 4.76 -4.97
CA TYR A 137 -27.90 4.09 -3.94
C TYR A 137 -26.59 4.82 -3.65
N ALA A 138 -26.04 4.59 -2.47
CA ALA A 138 -24.72 5.00 -2.06
C ALA A 138 -23.88 3.77 -1.71
N GLN A 139 -22.55 3.92 -1.80
CA GLN A 139 -21.60 2.89 -1.39
C GLN A 139 -21.06 3.20 0.02
N ILE A 140 -21.10 2.21 0.92
CA ILE A 140 -20.41 2.27 2.22
C ILE A 140 -19.28 1.25 2.18
N ASP A 141 -18.04 1.68 2.38
CA ASP A 141 -16.87 0.82 2.46
C ASP A 141 -16.47 0.62 3.92
N VAL A 142 -16.29 -0.64 4.33
CA VAL A 142 -15.82 -1.00 5.66
C VAL A 142 -14.59 -1.88 5.52
N GLU A 143 -13.50 -1.48 6.15
CA GLU A 143 -12.25 -2.24 6.20
C GLU A 143 -11.89 -2.57 7.65
N THR A 144 -11.49 -3.82 7.91
CA THR A 144 -10.99 -4.20 9.23
C THR A 144 -9.58 -3.71 9.45
N VAL A 145 -9.33 -3.09 10.60
CA VAL A 145 -8.02 -2.59 11.01
C VAL A 145 -7.63 -3.22 12.36
N PRO A 146 -6.45 -3.85 12.48
CA PRO A 146 -5.98 -4.33 13.76
C PRO A 146 -5.84 -3.19 14.80
N PRO A 147 -6.20 -3.41 16.07
CA PRO A 147 -6.11 -2.37 17.11
C PRO A 147 -4.75 -1.69 17.22
N GLU A 148 -3.66 -2.43 17.01
CA GLU A 148 -2.28 -1.93 17.04
C GLU A 148 -1.93 -0.99 15.88
N LEU A 149 -2.67 -1.06 14.76
CA LEU A 149 -2.46 -0.22 13.58
C LEU A 149 -3.46 0.94 13.48
N VAL A 150 -4.44 1.05 14.39
CA VAL A 150 -5.53 2.03 14.28
C VAL A 150 -5.03 3.46 14.06
N LYS A 151 -4.02 3.90 14.83
CA LYS A 151 -3.48 5.27 14.71
C LYS A 151 -2.80 5.47 13.36
N TRP A 152 -2.04 4.48 12.92
CA TRP A 152 -1.34 4.51 11.65
C TRP A 152 -2.32 4.52 10.46
N ARG A 153 -3.30 3.61 10.43
CA ARG A 153 -4.31 3.55 9.35
C ARG A 153 -5.15 4.83 9.32
N SER A 154 -5.52 5.36 10.49
CA SER A 154 -6.22 6.66 10.58
C SER A 154 -5.42 7.79 9.94
N PHE A 155 -4.08 7.75 10.03
CA PHE A 155 -3.20 8.68 9.33
C PHE A 155 -3.08 8.38 7.83
N TYR A 156 -2.80 7.12 7.50
CA TYR A 156 -2.48 6.69 6.15
C TYR A 156 -3.65 6.84 5.17
N ASP A 157 -4.88 6.60 5.64
CA ASP A 157 -6.08 6.73 4.81
C ASP A 157 -6.77 8.11 4.93
N ALA A 158 -6.23 9.03 5.74
CA ALA A 158 -6.81 10.37 5.91
C ALA A 158 -6.49 11.32 4.76
N TYR A 159 -7.35 12.33 4.61
CA TYR A 159 -7.21 13.43 3.66
C TYR A 159 -7.08 12.98 2.21
N GLY A 160 -7.70 11.85 1.85
CA GLY A 160 -7.72 11.31 0.50
C GLY A 160 -6.34 10.83 0.05
N ASP A 161 -5.59 11.68 -0.63
CA ASP A 161 -4.37 11.29 -1.35
C ASP A 161 -3.06 11.59 -0.62
N LEU A 162 -3.15 12.04 0.64
CA LEU A 162 -2.01 12.53 1.40
C LEU A 162 -0.88 11.49 1.53
N SER A 163 -1.22 10.23 1.85
CA SER A 163 -0.23 9.14 1.91
C SER A 163 0.38 8.83 0.54
N GLY A 164 -0.35 9.05 -0.55
CA GLY A 164 0.16 8.96 -1.92
C GLY A 164 1.20 10.02 -2.22
N ILE A 165 0.92 11.27 -1.82
CA ILE A 165 1.84 12.41 -1.95
C ILE A 165 3.11 12.13 -1.13
N ILE A 166 2.97 11.77 0.15
CA ILE A 166 4.11 11.42 1.02
C ILE A 166 4.89 10.21 0.48
N GLY A 167 4.19 9.18 0.04
CA GLY A 167 4.79 7.99 -0.55
C GLY A 167 5.63 8.34 -1.77
N TYR A 168 5.10 9.16 -2.67
CA TYR A 168 5.86 9.60 -3.83
C TYR A 168 7.13 10.35 -3.41
N MET A 169 7.04 11.34 -2.52
CA MET A 169 8.18 12.11 -1.99
C MET A 169 9.25 11.26 -1.29
N THR A 170 8.90 10.08 -0.77
CA THR A 170 9.81 9.26 0.04
C THR A 170 10.42 8.11 -0.77
N THR A 171 9.75 7.64 -1.82
CA THR A 171 10.18 6.48 -2.62
C THR A 171 11.54 6.62 -3.30
N LYS A 172 11.94 7.83 -3.70
CA LYS A 172 13.23 8.07 -4.36
C LYS A 172 14.43 8.00 -3.41
N LEU A 173 14.18 7.99 -2.10
CA LEU A 173 15.20 7.96 -1.06
C LEU A 173 15.26 6.59 -0.38
N GLY A 174 14.71 5.56 -1.03
CA GLY A 174 14.70 4.20 -0.51
C GLY A 174 13.67 3.98 0.59
N PHE A 175 12.65 4.83 0.74
CA PHE A 175 11.58 4.61 1.71
C PHE A 175 10.28 4.20 1.02
N SER A 176 9.36 3.59 1.77
CA SER A 176 7.99 3.36 1.31
C SER A 176 7.03 3.48 2.47
N ILE A 177 5.95 4.21 2.24
CA ILE A 177 4.81 4.25 3.15
C ILE A 177 3.79 3.20 2.69
N CYS A 178 3.23 2.43 3.62
CA CYS A 178 2.21 1.42 3.34
C CYS A 178 1.18 1.38 4.47
N ASP A 179 0.17 0.53 4.32
CA ASP A 179 -0.86 0.23 5.32
C ASP A 179 -0.32 -0.21 6.70
N LYS A 180 0.94 -0.65 6.80
CA LYS A 180 1.55 -1.07 8.09
C LYS A 180 2.51 -0.04 8.72
N GLY A 181 3.00 0.93 7.96
CA GLY A 181 3.99 1.89 8.47
C GLY A 181 4.91 2.46 7.39
N LEU A 182 5.95 3.16 7.86
CA LEU A 182 7.10 3.55 7.07
C LEU A 182 8.11 2.40 7.02
N ARG A 183 8.57 2.05 5.82
CA ARG A 183 9.55 1.00 5.58
C ARG A 183 10.77 1.52 4.83
N LEU A 184 11.94 0.99 5.16
CA LEU A 184 13.16 1.11 4.35
C LEU A 184 13.13 0.03 3.26
N ARG A 185 13.36 0.43 2.02
CA ARG A 185 13.56 -0.44 0.86
C ARG A 185 15.05 -0.64 0.65
N LEU A 186 15.47 -1.89 0.62
CA LEU A 186 16.85 -2.26 0.31
C LEU A 186 17.04 -2.32 -1.20
N GLN A 187 18.00 -1.54 -1.71
CA GLN A 187 18.26 -1.44 -3.16
C GLN A 187 18.68 -2.80 -3.74
N GLU A 188 19.34 -3.62 -2.95
CA GLU A 188 19.78 -4.97 -3.30
C GLU A 188 18.61 -5.87 -3.72
N PHE A 189 17.42 -5.67 -3.12
CA PHE A 189 16.21 -6.41 -3.50
C PHE A 189 15.58 -5.88 -4.79
N ASP A 190 15.67 -4.57 -5.02
CA ASP A 190 15.24 -3.99 -6.30
C ASP A 190 16.16 -4.46 -7.44
N ASP A 191 17.47 -4.55 -7.20
CA ASP A 191 18.44 -5.08 -8.16
C ASP A 191 18.22 -6.57 -8.43
N ALA A 192 17.91 -7.35 -7.40
CA ALA A 192 17.55 -8.75 -7.51
C ALA A 192 16.25 -9.01 -8.29
N SER A 193 15.40 -8.00 -8.47
CA SER A 193 14.18 -8.12 -9.29
C SER A 193 14.43 -7.95 -10.80
N LYS A 194 15.65 -7.57 -11.19
CA LYS A 194 16.05 -7.40 -12.60
C LYS A 194 16.11 -8.76 -13.33
N PRO A 195 15.87 -8.79 -14.66
CA PRO A 195 15.88 -10.04 -15.44
C PRO A 195 17.18 -10.84 -15.30
N GLU A 196 18.31 -10.17 -15.10
CA GLU A 196 19.61 -10.79 -14.87
C GLU A 196 19.65 -11.67 -13.60
N TRP A 197 18.80 -11.39 -12.61
CA TRP A 197 18.66 -12.12 -11.36
C TRP A 197 17.37 -12.97 -11.32
N ALA A 198 16.71 -13.24 -12.46
CA ALA A 198 15.42 -13.93 -12.50
C ALA A 198 15.35 -15.32 -11.83
N HIS A 199 16.51 -15.93 -11.56
CA HIS A 199 16.66 -17.18 -10.80
C HIS A 199 16.58 -16.99 -9.28
N PHE A 200 16.76 -15.76 -8.80
CA PHE A 200 16.54 -15.33 -7.43
C PHE A 200 15.30 -14.43 -7.41
N LYS A 201 14.14 -15.00 -7.04
CA LYS A 201 12.92 -14.23 -6.81
C LYS A 201 12.76 -13.99 -5.31
N PRO A 202 13.31 -12.89 -4.76
CA PRO A 202 13.10 -12.60 -3.36
C PRO A 202 11.61 -12.36 -3.11
N VAL A 203 11.12 -12.76 -1.95
CA VAL A 203 9.78 -12.38 -1.51
C VAL A 203 9.79 -10.86 -1.36
N ILE A 204 8.92 -10.15 -2.09
CA ILE A 204 8.97 -8.68 -2.23
C ILE A 204 8.93 -7.96 -0.86
N ASP A 205 8.31 -8.57 0.15
CA ASP A 205 8.24 -8.01 1.49
C ASP A 205 9.50 -8.25 2.35
N GLU A 206 10.41 -9.16 1.97
CA GLU A 206 11.69 -9.37 2.66
C GLU A 206 12.71 -8.25 2.39
N GLY A 207 12.55 -7.53 1.27
CA GLY A 207 13.37 -6.36 0.93
C GLY A 207 12.95 -5.07 1.64
N ARG A 208 11.99 -5.16 2.56
CA ARG A 208 11.38 -3.99 3.21
C ARG A 208 11.42 -4.14 4.73
N MET A 209 12.23 -3.32 5.39
CA MET A 209 12.31 -3.28 6.83
C MET A 209 11.32 -2.25 7.40
N LEU A 210 10.40 -2.68 8.26
CA LEU A 210 9.54 -1.75 8.99
C LEU A 210 10.39 -0.90 9.93
N LEU A 211 10.33 0.42 9.76
CA LEU A 211 11.04 1.36 10.61
C LEU A 211 10.16 1.79 11.78
N SER A 212 8.91 2.16 11.48
CA SER A 212 7.93 2.56 12.50
C SER A 212 6.51 2.49 11.92
N SER A 213 5.54 2.37 12.82
CA SER A 213 4.12 2.64 12.59
C SER A 213 3.60 3.77 13.50
N ASP A 214 4.49 4.40 14.28
CA ASP A 214 4.15 5.55 15.11
C ASP A 214 4.10 6.81 14.25
N VAL A 215 2.91 7.42 14.18
CA VAL A 215 2.64 8.58 13.32
C VAL A 215 3.57 9.75 13.68
N ASP A 216 3.77 10.04 14.95
CA ASP A 216 4.53 11.22 15.39
C ASP A 216 6.03 11.03 15.12
N GLN A 217 6.56 9.82 15.33
CA GLN A 217 7.95 9.50 14.96
C GLN A 217 8.18 9.62 13.46
N ILE A 218 7.23 9.14 12.64
CA ILE A 218 7.33 9.21 11.18
C ILE A 218 7.23 10.66 10.70
N LEU A 219 6.28 11.44 11.22
CA LEU A 219 6.17 12.86 10.89
C LEU A 219 7.42 13.63 11.32
N GLY A 220 7.95 13.38 12.52
CA GLY A 220 9.21 13.96 12.98
C GLY A 220 10.39 13.60 12.08
N PHE A 221 10.49 12.33 11.67
CA PHE A 221 11.49 11.86 10.70
C PHE A 221 11.37 12.57 9.34
N LEU A 222 10.15 12.79 8.84
CA LEU A 222 9.88 13.51 7.59
C LEU A 222 10.02 15.03 7.73
N GLY A 223 10.22 15.56 8.94
CA GLY A 223 10.25 16.99 9.21
C GLY A 223 8.88 17.67 9.16
N LEU A 224 7.80 16.89 9.19
CA LEU A 224 6.43 17.38 9.15
C LEU A 224 5.92 17.65 10.57
N SER A 225 5.10 18.71 10.72
CA SER A 225 4.55 19.08 12.02
C SER A 225 3.42 18.13 12.44
N ALA A 226 3.71 17.21 13.38
CA ALA A 226 2.71 16.33 14.00
C ALA A 226 1.60 17.13 14.68
N LYS A 227 1.96 18.21 15.39
CA LYS A 227 0.99 19.12 16.01
C LYS A 227 -0.02 19.64 14.98
N LYS A 228 0.45 20.14 13.83
CA LYS A 228 -0.44 20.68 12.79
C LYS A 228 -1.31 19.58 12.17
N TYR A 229 -0.79 18.37 12.01
CA TYR A 229 -1.59 17.23 11.55
C TYR A 229 -2.73 16.92 12.52
N HIS A 230 -2.47 16.85 13.83
CA HIS A 230 -3.49 16.56 14.85
C HIS A 230 -4.52 17.68 15.03
N GLU A 231 -4.15 18.93 14.77
CA GLU A 231 -5.09 20.06 14.69
C GLU A 231 -6.03 19.97 13.47
N GLY A 232 -5.61 19.21 12.45
CA GLY A 232 -6.33 19.03 11.19
C GLY A 232 -6.18 20.18 10.20
N PHE A 233 -6.82 19.98 9.04
CA PHE A 233 -6.80 20.91 7.91
C PHE A 233 -8.23 21.25 7.49
N THR A 234 -8.50 22.53 7.26
CA THR A 234 -9.81 22.99 6.81
C THR A 234 -9.88 23.21 5.30
N THR A 235 -8.74 23.35 4.63
CA THR A 235 -8.63 23.58 3.19
C THR A 235 -7.55 22.71 2.57
N ILE A 236 -7.67 22.44 1.27
CA ILE A 236 -6.69 21.64 0.53
C ILE A 236 -5.32 22.34 0.49
N GLU A 237 -5.34 23.68 0.40
CA GLU A 237 -4.17 24.53 0.44
C GLU A 237 -3.37 24.35 1.75
N GLN A 238 -4.05 24.15 2.90
CA GLN A 238 -3.36 23.87 4.16
C GLN A 238 -2.70 22.49 4.15
N VAL A 239 -3.35 21.47 3.56
CA VAL A 239 -2.76 20.13 3.40
C VAL A 239 -1.51 20.22 2.53
N PHE A 240 -1.60 20.93 1.40
CA PHE A 240 -0.48 21.11 0.48
C PHE A 240 0.67 21.91 1.10
N LYS A 241 0.37 23.00 1.80
CA LYS A 241 1.37 23.77 2.53
C LYS A 241 2.12 22.91 3.53
N TRP A 242 1.39 22.11 4.32
CA TRP A 242 2.00 21.20 5.29
C TRP A 242 2.83 20.10 4.60
N ALA A 243 2.34 19.50 3.51
CA ALA A 243 3.07 18.47 2.77
C ALA A 243 4.36 19.00 2.11
N LYS A 244 4.36 20.26 1.64
CA LYS A 244 5.53 20.94 1.08
C LYS A 244 6.68 21.07 2.08
N ASP A 245 6.35 21.25 3.36
CA ASP A 245 7.35 21.36 4.44
C ASP A 245 8.09 20.04 4.71
N CYS A 246 7.72 18.95 4.02
CA CYS A 246 8.46 17.70 4.05
C CYS A 246 9.94 17.93 3.69
N ARG A 247 10.85 17.43 4.53
CA ARG A 247 12.30 17.57 4.33
C ARG A 247 12.81 16.92 3.04
N MET A 248 12.02 16.01 2.45
CA MET A 248 12.36 15.32 1.22
C MET A 248 12.08 16.17 -0.04
N VAL A 249 11.26 17.22 0.10
CA VAL A 249 10.96 18.21 -0.94
C VAL A 249 11.71 19.52 -0.73
N SER A 250 11.96 19.87 0.54
CA SER A 250 12.73 21.06 0.88
C SER A 250 14.24 20.82 0.72
N GLY A 251 14.99 21.85 0.29
CA GLY A 251 16.46 21.80 0.21
C GLY A 251 17.02 21.08 -1.03
N PRO A 252 18.27 20.56 -0.97
CA PRO A 252 18.98 19.98 -2.13
C PRO A 252 18.27 18.77 -2.76
N LEU A 253 17.51 18.00 -1.97
CA LEU A 253 16.72 16.87 -2.46
C LEU A 253 15.50 17.32 -3.29
N GLY A 254 15.05 18.56 -3.09
CA GLY A 254 14.02 19.23 -3.89
C GLY A 254 14.34 19.30 -5.38
N GLU A 255 15.63 19.38 -5.74
CA GLU A 255 16.10 19.44 -7.13
C GLU A 255 15.84 18.13 -7.89
N LEU A 256 15.87 16.99 -7.19
CA LEU A 256 15.56 15.68 -7.78
C LEU A 256 14.15 15.64 -8.34
N TRP A 257 13.21 16.34 -7.70
CA TRP A 257 11.79 16.37 -8.11
C TRP A 257 11.51 17.37 -9.24
N ARG A 258 12.29 18.46 -9.34
CA ARG A 258 12.09 19.50 -10.37
C ARG A 258 12.44 19.02 -11.79
N ASN A 259 13.39 18.10 -11.89
CA ASN A 259 13.97 17.68 -13.17
C ASN A 259 13.24 16.48 -13.82
N GLU A 260 12.28 15.86 -13.14
CA GLU A 260 11.63 14.65 -13.65
C GLU A 260 10.23 14.96 -14.22
N ALA A 261 10.14 14.95 -15.55
CA ALA A 261 8.87 15.04 -16.25
C ALA A 261 8.11 13.71 -16.21
N LYS A 262 6.87 13.77 -15.70
CA LYS A 262 5.70 13.01 -16.19
C LYS A 262 5.86 11.48 -16.25
N THR A 263 5.73 10.78 -15.12
CA THR A 263 5.32 9.37 -15.19
C THR A 263 3.82 9.28 -15.51
N ASN A 264 3.51 8.99 -16.77
CA ASN A 264 2.14 8.87 -17.28
C ASN A 264 1.27 7.83 -16.56
N LYS A 265 1.86 6.92 -15.76
CA LYS A 265 1.13 5.90 -14.98
C LYS A 265 0.43 6.45 -13.72
N LEU A 266 0.88 7.56 -13.14
CA LEU A 266 0.27 8.16 -11.94
C LEU A 266 -0.91 9.10 -12.28
N LYS A 267 -1.02 9.52 -13.54
CA LYS A 267 -1.92 10.59 -13.99
C LYS A 267 -3.39 10.23 -14.12
N ALA A 268 -3.75 8.95 -14.07
CA ALA A 268 -5.05 8.56 -14.59
C ALA A 268 -6.23 8.86 -13.66
N ASN A 269 -6.07 9.02 -12.33
CA ASN A 269 -7.23 9.02 -11.42
C ASN A 269 -7.08 9.72 -10.05
N ARG A 270 -5.98 10.46 -9.79
CA ARG A 270 -5.70 11.07 -8.48
C ARG A 270 -5.60 12.60 -8.61
N SER A 271 -6.74 13.30 -8.59
CA SER A 271 -6.77 14.77 -8.78
C SER A 271 -5.91 15.51 -7.76
N MET A 272 -6.09 15.24 -6.46
CA MET A 272 -5.31 15.87 -5.39
C MET A 272 -3.79 15.65 -5.52
N PHE A 273 -3.38 14.46 -5.95
CA PHE A 273 -1.97 14.15 -6.21
C PHE A 273 -1.38 15.06 -7.28
N LEU A 274 -2.08 15.14 -8.42
CA LEU A 274 -1.65 15.92 -9.57
C LEU A 274 -1.67 17.40 -9.25
N ASP A 275 -2.70 17.88 -8.56
CA ASP A 275 -2.80 19.27 -8.16
C ASP A 275 -1.62 19.67 -7.27
N PHE A 276 -1.17 18.79 -6.36
CA PHE A 276 0.00 19.06 -5.54
C PHE A 276 1.29 19.18 -6.37
N PHE A 277 1.61 18.17 -7.20
CA PHE A 277 2.90 18.12 -7.90
C PHE A 277 2.95 18.98 -9.18
N GLU A 278 1.86 19.07 -9.94
CA GLU A 278 1.82 19.76 -11.23
C GLU A 278 1.37 21.23 -11.11
N THR A 279 0.64 21.60 -10.05
CA THR A 279 0.12 22.97 -9.87
C THR A 279 0.69 23.68 -8.64
N TYR A 280 0.56 23.07 -7.45
CA TYR A 280 0.93 23.71 -6.19
C TYR A 280 2.45 23.88 -6.04
N LEU A 281 3.22 22.79 -6.09
CA LEU A 281 4.66 22.84 -5.88
C LEU A 281 5.40 23.76 -6.86
N PRO A 282 5.14 23.76 -8.18
CA PRO A 282 5.81 24.67 -9.11
C PRO A 282 5.52 26.15 -8.84
N ARG A 283 4.33 26.48 -8.35
CA ARG A 283 3.95 27.84 -7.96
C ARG A 283 4.64 28.28 -6.67
N ASP A 284 4.74 27.37 -5.70
CA ASP A 284 5.17 27.66 -4.33
C ASP A 284 6.67 27.43 -4.04
N LEU A 285 7.38 26.75 -4.94
CA LEU A 285 8.83 26.58 -4.92
C LEU A 285 9.41 27.14 -6.24
N PRO A 286 9.48 28.48 -6.40
CA PRO A 286 10.08 29.06 -7.59
C PRO A 286 11.50 28.53 -7.76
N ALA A 287 11.88 28.26 -9.01
CA ALA A 287 13.20 27.74 -9.34
C ALA A 287 14.26 28.59 -8.64
N VAL A 288 15.17 27.94 -7.90
CA VAL A 288 16.38 28.59 -7.42
C VAL A 288 17.05 29.17 -8.66
N ALA A 289 17.09 30.50 -8.77
CA ALA A 289 17.74 31.17 -9.88
C ALA A 289 19.14 30.57 -9.99
N ALA A 290 19.45 30.01 -11.16
CA ALA A 290 20.74 29.39 -11.42
C ALA A 290 21.81 30.37 -10.94
N SER A 291 22.55 29.97 -9.90
CA SER A 291 23.62 30.80 -9.37
C SER A 291 24.50 31.19 -10.55
N PRO A 292 24.79 32.49 -10.77
CA PRO A 292 25.55 32.91 -11.93
C PRO A 292 26.84 32.11 -11.95
N ALA A 293 27.10 31.47 -13.10
CA ALA A 293 28.26 30.61 -13.30
C ALA A 293 29.51 31.33 -12.76
N PRO A 294 30.37 30.65 -11.98
CA PRO A 294 31.58 31.27 -11.49
C PRO A 294 32.34 31.82 -12.69
N ALA A 295 32.56 33.14 -12.68
CA ALA A 295 33.26 33.84 -13.73
C ALA A 295 34.61 33.15 -13.96
N SER A 296 34.73 32.53 -15.13
CA SER A 296 35.96 31.96 -15.66
C SER A 296 37.07 33.00 -15.55
N SER A 297 37.89 32.88 -14.51
CA SER A 297 39.04 33.73 -14.26
C SER A 297 40.22 32.87 -13.85
N ALA A 298 41.00 32.49 -14.87
CA ALA A 298 42.47 32.54 -14.94
C ALA A 298 43.05 31.29 -15.64
N PRO A 299 43.96 31.46 -16.60
CA PRO A 299 44.66 30.35 -17.24
C PRO A 299 45.70 29.73 -16.28
N SER A 300 45.67 28.41 -16.15
CA SER A 300 46.74 27.65 -15.47
C SER A 300 48.08 27.81 -16.20
N PRO A 301 49.20 27.89 -15.46
CA PRO A 301 50.53 27.98 -16.04
C PRO A 301 50.95 26.66 -16.68
N ALA A 302 51.68 26.78 -17.79
CA ALA A 302 52.16 25.69 -18.63
C ALA A 302 53.01 24.64 -17.88
N THR A 303 52.74 23.37 -18.18
CA THR A 303 53.52 22.20 -17.77
C THR A 303 54.90 22.21 -18.43
N PRO A 304 56.01 21.96 -17.71
CA PRO A 304 57.33 21.77 -18.33
C PRO A 304 57.47 20.36 -18.95
N PRO A 305 58.37 20.19 -19.94
CA PRO A 305 58.48 18.96 -20.74
C PRO A 305 59.16 17.81 -19.98
N PRO A 306 58.97 16.56 -20.42
CA PRO A 306 59.54 15.38 -19.76
C PRO A 306 61.03 15.22 -20.10
N ALA A 307 61.82 14.81 -19.09
CA ALA A 307 63.22 14.44 -19.22
C ALA A 307 63.39 13.01 -19.77
N PRO A 308 64.52 12.70 -20.44
CA PRO A 308 64.67 11.49 -21.22
C PRO A 308 65.05 10.23 -20.41
N ASP A 309 64.67 9.13 -21.06
CA ASP A 309 64.74 7.72 -20.74
C ASP A 309 66.18 7.20 -20.56
N HIS A 310 66.45 6.45 -19.50
CA HIS A 310 67.64 5.60 -19.39
C HIS A 310 67.25 4.16 -19.05
N ARG A 311 67.42 3.30 -20.06
CA ARG A 311 67.34 1.83 -20.01
C ARG A 311 68.53 1.22 -19.25
N GLY A 312 68.28 0.11 -18.55
CA GLY A 312 69.29 -0.89 -18.20
C GLY A 312 68.83 -1.86 -17.11
N GLY A 313 68.37 -3.06 -17.48
CA GLY A 313 67.91 -4.14 -16.57
C GLY A 313 69.05 -4.91 -15.87
N PRO A 314 68.95 -6.24 -15.60
CA PRO A 314 67.79 -7.15 -15.54
C PRO A 314 67.83 -8.04 -14.24
N PRO A 315 67.32 -9.29 -14.20
CA PRO A 315 66.23 -9.73 -13.31
C PRO A 315 66.69 -10.61 -12.13
N ARG A 316 65.79 -11.00 -11.20
CA ARG A 316 65.64 -12.39 -10.67
C ARG A 316 64.61 -12.53 -9.54
N HIS A 317 63.76 -13.55 -9.73
CA HIS A 317 63.19 -14.53 -8.79
C HIS A 317 62.55 -14.12 -7.45
N SER A 318 61.23 -14.36 -7.38
CA SER A 318 60.49 -14.85 -6.19
C SER A 318 61.08 -16.20 -5.70
N PRO A 319 60.93 -16.58 -4.41
CA PRO A 319 59.64 -17.09 -3.93
C PRO A 319 59.24 -16.71 -2.49
N ASN A 320 57.94 -16.90 -2.24
CA ASN A 320 57.27 -17.04 -0.94
C ASN A 320 58.00 -18.04 -0.02
N PRO A 321 57.91 -17.93 1.33
CA PRO A 321 56.70 -18.43 2.00
C PRO A 321 56.27 -17.68 3.29
N SER A 322 54.97 -17.79 3.61
CA SER A 322 54.36 -17.55 4.93
C SER A 322 54.70 -18.68 5.92
N PRO A 323 54.17 -18.69 7.16
CA PRO A 323 54.19 -17.68 8.23
C PRO A 323 54.77 -18.27 9.54
N THR A 324 55.31 -17.45 10.44
CA THR A 324 55.53 -17.86 11.83
C THR A 324 55.29 -16.70 12.78
N ALA A 325 54.36 -16.92 13.70
CA ALA A 325 53.96 -16.04 14.78
C ALA A 325 55.01 -16.03 15.90
N LEU A 326 55.21 -14.87 16.53
CA LEU A 326 55.70 -14.59 17.89
C LEU A 326 55.77 -13.05 18.00
N GLN A 327 54.78 -12.37 18.58
CA GLN A 327 54.65 -12.06 20.02
C GLN A 327 55.76 -11.12 20.53
N GLN A 328 55.45 -9.82 20.60
CA GLN A 328 55.91 -8.84 21.61
C GLN A 328 55.12 -7.54 21.39
N ASP A 329 54.19 -7.19 22.28
CA ASP A 329 54.40 -6.36 23.49
C ASP A 329 54.72 -4.89 23.17
N SER A 330 53.71 -4.03 23.26
CA SER A 330 53.89 -2.65 23.73
C SER A 330 52.56 -2.06 24.17
N ARG A 331 52.46 -1.92 25.49
CA ARG A 331 51.45 -1.21 26.26
C ARG A 331 51.34 0.25 25.79
N ILE A 332 50.12 0.73 25.60
CA ILE A 332 49.80 2.16 25.65
C ILE A 332 48.74 2.36 26.72
N HIS A 333 49.13 3.10 27.75
CA HIS A 333 48.27 3.60 28.81
C HIS A 333 47.29 4.64 28.26
N SER A 334 46.02 4.56 28.68
CA SER A 334 45.13 5.71 28.76
C SER A 334 44.15 5.53 29.93
N PRO A 335 43.76 6.63 30.60
CA PRO A 335 43.41 6.61 32.02
C PRO A 335 41.91 6.36 32.27
N SER A 336 41.60 5.67 33.37
CA SER A 336 40.24 5.43 33.85
C SER A 336 39.66 6.69 34.51
N LEU A 337 38.48 7.09 34.07
CA LEU A 337 37.63 8.04 34.79
C LEU A 337 36.69 7.27 35.70
N SER A 338 36.87 7.46 37.00
CA SER A 338 36.03 6.97 38.09
C SER A 338 34.82 7.90 38.28
N PHE A 339 33.62 7.32 38.27
CA PHE A 339 32.38 7.98 38.71
C PHE A 339 31.92 7.41 40.06
N PRO A 340 31.37 8.25 40.97
CA PRO A 340 30.96 7.82 42.29
C PRO A 340 29.66 7.01 42.28
N THR A 341 29.68 5.94 43.07
CA THR A 341 28.58 5.03 43.37
C THR A 341 27.61 5.67 44.38
N HIS A 342 26.31 5.59 44.09
CA HIS A 342 25.22 5.83 45.06
C HIS A 342 24.37 4.55 45.23
N PRO A 343 23.71 4.39 46.39
CA PRO A 343 23.33 3.09 46.91
C PRO A 343 22.06 2.51 46.30
N SER A 344 22.13 1.19 46.18
CA SER A 344 21.15 0.20 45.76
C SER A 344 19.88 0.17 46.62
N HIS A 345 18.72 0.35 46.00
CA HIS A 345 17.43 -0.14 46.49
C HIS A 345 17.13 -1.50 45.84
N SER A 346 16.85 -2.51 46.68
CA SER A 346 16.51 -3.85 46.26
C SER A 346 15.14 -3.90 45.58
N LEU A 347 15.09 -4.36 44.34
CA LEU A 347 13.87 -4.86 43.72
C LEU A 347 14.10 -6.32 43.32
N SER A 348 13.21 -7.17 43.79
CA SER A 348 13.15 -8.61 43.55
C SER A 348 13.08 -8.93 42.05
N ASN A 349 13.98 -9.78 41.57
CA ASN A 349 13.94 -10.33 40.21
C ASN A 349 12.71 -11.25 40.01
N PRO A 350 11.96 -11.11 38.90
CA PRO A 350 10.96 -12.11 38.52
C PRO A 350 11.63 -13.41 38.01
N PRO A 351 10.94 -14.56 38.12
CA PRO A 351 11.49 -15.85 37.70
C PRO A 351 11.64 -15.94 36.17
N PRO A 352 12.60 -16.74 35.68
CA PRO A 352 12.83 -16.91 34.24
C PRO A 352 11.67 -17.69 33.58
N PRO A 353 11.40 -17.44 32.28
CA PRO A 353 10.35 -18.12 31.55
C PRO A 353 10.66 -19.62 31.33
N VAL A 354 9.63 -20.44 31.50
CA VAL A 354 9.65 -21.89 31.26
C VAL A 354 9.72 -22.15 29.74
N PRO A 355 10.60 -23.04 29.24
CA PRO A 355 10.67 -23.33 27.82
C PRO A 355 9.44 -24.12 27.36
N TYR A 356 8.75 -23.59 26.34
CA TYR A 356 7.66 -24.25 25.62
C TYR A 356 8.18 -25.50 24.90
N ARG A 357 7.67 -26.68 25.27
CA ARG A 357 7.88 -27.93 24.52
C ARG A 357 6.89 -27.99 23.36
N PHE A 358 7.40 -27.99 22.13
CA PHE A 358 6.65 -28.43 20.96
C PHE A 358 6.37 -29.92 21.06
N SER A 359 5.10 -30.30 21.16
CA SER A 359 4.66 -31.69 21.01
C SER A 359 4.34 -31.96 19.54
N ASP A 360 5.10 -32.87 18.93
CA ASP A 360 4.86 -33.44 17.60
C ASP A 360 3.43 -34.00 17.48
N ARG A 361 2.60 -33.38 16.64
CA ARG A 361 1.40 -34.02 16.10
C ARG A 361 1.63 -34.36 14.63
N LYS A 362 1.92 -35.64 14.38
CA LYS A 362 1.85 -36.27 13.06
C LYS A 362 0.45 -36.12 12.49
N ILE A 363 0.32 -35.32 11.43
CA ILE A 363 -0.89 -35.27 10.60
C ILE A 363 -0.92 -36.55 9.74
N ARG A 364 -1.94 -37.37 9.95
CA ARG A 364 -2.19 -38.61 9.20
C ARG A 364 -3.14 -38.26 8.05
N ILE A 365 -2.63 -38.24 6.83
CA ILE A 365 -3.43 -38.05 5.61
C ILE A 365 -4.13 -39.38 5.31
N LEU A 366 -5.47 -39.38 5.29
CA LEU A 366 -6.29 -40.49 4.79
C LEU A 366 -6.63 -40.24 3.31
N PRO A 367 -6.55 -41.26 2.43
CA PRO A 367 -6.87 -41.09 1.02
C PRO A 367 -8.39 -41.00 0.76
N HIS A 368 -8.76 -40.07 -0.11
CA HIS A 368 -10.11 -39.87 -0.63
C HIS A 368 -10.58 -41.11 -1.42
N ARG A 369 -11.76 -41.62 -1.04
CA ARG A 369 -12.48 -42.70 -1.73
C ARG A 369 -13.31 -42.07 -2.86
N ALA A 370 -13.12 -42.54 -4.10
CA ALA A 370 -13.92 -42.16 -5.25
C ALA A 370 -15.33 -42.81 -5.17
N PRO A 371 -16.40 -42.13 -5.63
CA PRO A 371 -17.69 -42.77 -5.82
C PRO A 371 -17.81 -43.34 -7.24
N THR A 372 -17.98 -44.65 -7.32
CA THR A 372 -18.54 -45.40 -8.45
C THR A 372 -20.06 -45.37 -8.38
N GLY A 373 -20.76 -45.22 -9.51
CA GLY A 373 -22.17 -45.58 -9.59
C GLY A 373 -22.98 -44.90 -10.69
N ASP A 374 -23.11 -45.63 -11.79
CA ASP A 374 -23.92 -45.40 -12.99
C ASP A 374 -25.42 -45.13 -12.77
N ALA A 375 -26.01 -44.41 -13.74
CA ALA A 375 -27.31 -44.63 -14.40
C ALA A 375 -27.72 -43.32 -15.11
N GLU A 376 -28.42 -43.25 -16.24
CA GLU A 376 -28.73 -44.14 -17.34
C GLU A 376 -29.30 -43.21 -18.45
N ALA A 377 -29.24 -43.66 -19.70
CA ALA A 377 -29.52 -42.91 -20.92
C ALA A 377 -30.97 -42.41 -21.08
N LEU A 378 -31.14 -41.26 -21.75
CA LEU A 378 -32.26 -41.05 -22.67
C LEU A 378 -31.81 -40.30 -23.93
N ARG A 379 -31.84 -41.02 -25.06
CA ARG A 379 -31.71 -40.52 -26.43
C ARG A 379 -33.05 -39.91 -26.86
N VAL A 380 -33.02 -38.70 -27.45
CA VAL A 380 -33.88 -38.36 -28.60
C VAL A 380 -33.05 -37.58 -29.61
N SER A 381 -33.21 -38.00 -30.86
CA SER A 381 -32.49 -37.60 -32.07
C SER A 381 -33.29 -36.55 -32.85
N ARG A 382 -32.64 -35.55 -33.45
CA ARG A 382 -32.48 -35.41 -34.93
C ARG A 382 -32.10 -33.98 -35.37
N ARG A 383 -31.12 -33.96 -36.30
CA ARG A 383 -30.95 -33.15 -37.55
C ARG A 383 -30.94 -31.61 -37.38
N GLY A 384 -30.04 -30.85 -37.96
CA GLY A 384 -29.05 -31.05 -39.03
C GLY A 384 -28.76 -29.65 -39.61
N GLY A 385 -27.59 -29.43 -40.21
CA GLY A 385 -27.32 -28.18 -40.91
C GLY A 385 -25.83 -27.85 -41.01
N ASP A 386 -25.33 -27.95 -42.23
CA ASP A 386 -23.94 -27.87 -42.65
C ASP A 386 -23.26 -26.50 -42.49
N GLY A 387 -21.92 -26.56 -42.41
CA GLY A 387 -21.05 -25.79 -43.29
C GLY A 387 -20.62 -24.41 -42.82
N ALA A 388 -19.35 -24.28 -42.40
CA ALA A 388 -18.40 -23.38 -43.06
C ALA A 388 -16.99 -23.53 -42.47
N ARG A 389 -16.05 -23.70 -43.40
CA ARG A 389 -14.62 -23.85 -43.27
C ARG A 389 -14.01 -22.44 -43.28
N ALA A 390 -13.15 -22.11 -42.31
CA ALA A 390 -12.23 -20.98 -42.43
C ALA A 390 -10.93 -21.27 -41.67
N GLU A 391 -9.86 -21.40 -42.43
CA GLU A 391 -8.47 -21.43 -42.00
C GLU A 391 -8.05 -20.05 -41.45
N GLY A 392 -7.12 -20.03 -40.49
CA GLY A 392 -6.37 -18.81 -40.19
C GLY A 392 -5.65 -18.80 -38.85
N ARG A 393 -4.33 -19.10 -38.92
CA ARG A 393 -3.21 -18.45 -38.20
C ARG A 393 -3.45 -18.14 -36.69
N GLY A 394 -2.79 -18.81 -35.75
CA GLY A 394 -1.34 -18.77 -35.60
C GLY A 394 -0.89 -17.44 -34.98
N CYS A 395 -1.04 -17.29 -33.67
CA CYS A 395 -0.21 -16.38 -32.86
C CYS A 395 -0.25 -16.88 -31.41
N GLY A 396 0.90 -17.33 -30.92
CA GLY A 396 1.08 -17.69 -29.53
C GLY A 396 1.29 -16.43 -28.71
N ASP A 397 0.69 -16.38 -27.52
CA ASP A 397 1.14 -15.48 -26.48
C ASP A 397 0.96 -16.12 -25.10
N ARG A 398 2.05 -16.02 -24.35
CA ARG A 398 2.29 -16.65 -23.05
C ARG A 398 1.41 -16.00 -22.00
N ALA A 399 0.58 -16.83 -21.36
CA ALA A 399 -0.11 -16.49 -20.14
C ALA A 399 0.90 -16.30 -19.00
N TRP A 400 0.83 -15.15 -18.34
CA TRP A 400 1.44 -14.93 -17.02
C TRP A 400 0.41 -15.31 -15.97
N GLU A 401 0.61 -16.46 -15.33
CA GLU A 401 -0.10 -16.83 -14.11
C GLU A 401 0.43 -15.99 -12.94
N PHE A 402 -0.45 -15.23 -12.29
CA PHE A 402 -0.25 -14.75 -10.93
C PHE A 402 -1.17 -15.58 -10.02
N CYS A 403 -0.56 -16.52 -9.29
CA CYS A 403 -1.15 -17.09 -8.09
C CYS A 403 -0.98 -16.09 -6.94
N GLY A 404 -2.09 -15.80 -6.26
CA GLY A 404 -2.09 -15.30 -4.89
C GLY A 404 -2.10 -16.45 -3.90
#